data_AF-A0A9P1HUD2-F1
#
_entry.id   AF-A0A9P1HUD2-F1
#
_cell.length_a   1.000
_cell.length_b   1.000
_cell.length_c   1.000
_cell.angle_alpha   90.00
_cell.angle_beta   90.00
_cell.angle_gamma   90.00
#
_symmetry.space_group_name_H-M   'P 1'
#
loop_
_entity.id
_entity.type
_entity.pdbx_description
1 polymer ?
#
loop_
_entity_poly.entity_id
_entity_poly.type
_entity_poly.pdbx_seq_one_letter_code
_entity_poly.pdbx_strand_id
1 'polypeptide(L)'
;MSASTRVSDEELQRRERYLRAGKRERQIMDPFTWSYPAKGAGVMLGVSLISCQLHNLWNKKPYYYALFPRLVLISAVTALGYGMGALRQRHYQTRDAVIEHYMKLHPEDFDHFKDKSGRPFSQVLLPWYPRRTEYTRYD
;
A
#
# COMPACT_ATOMS: atom_id res chain seq x y z
N MET A 1 -20.58 -24.55 -4.97
CA MET A 1 -19.54 -24.74 -3.93
C MET A 1 -20.21 -25.09 -2.61
N SER A 2 -19.60 -25.94 -1.78
CA SER A 2 -20.11 -26.24 -0.44
C SER A 2 -20.06 -24.99 0.45
N ALA A 3 -20.96 -24.87 1.42
CA ALA A 3 -20.94 -23.75 2.38
C ALA A 3 -19.59 -23.63 3.12
N SER A 4 -18.85 -24.74 3.27
CA SER A 4 -17.52 -24.78 3.89
C SER A 4 -16.39 -24.15 3.07
N THR A 5 -16.56 -23.97 1.76
CA THR A 5 -15.52 -23.40 0.86
C THR A 5 -15.81 -21.96 0.46
N ARG A 6 -17.02 -21.46 0.74
CA ARG A 6 -17.39 -20.06 0.47
C ARG A 6 -16.93 -19.19 1.63
N VAL A 7 -16.16 -18.14 1.33
CA VAL A 7 -15.82 -17.10 2.31
C VAL A 7 -17.12 -16.37 2.70
N SER A 8 -17.37 -16.21 4.01
CA SER A 8 -18.55 -15.49 4.49
C SER A 8 -18.50 -14.01 4.08
N ASP A 9 -19.67 -13.39 3.90
CA ASP A 9 -19.74 -11.97 3.52
C ASP A 9 -19.14 -11.07 4.61
N GLU A 10 -19.24 -11.47 5.88
CA GLU A 10 -18.59 -10.80 7.02
C GLU A 10 -17.06 -10.80 6.89
N GLU A 11 -16.48 -11.94 6.52
CA GLU A 11 -15.05 -12.09 6.33
C GLU A 11 -14.54 -11.28 5.13
N LEU A 12 -15.34 -11.18 4.06
CA LEU A 12 -15.05 -10.31 2.93
C LEU A 12 -15.06 -8.83 3.35
N GLN A 13 -16.07 -8.39 4.09
CA GLN A 13 -16.12 -7.02 4.61
C GLN A 13 -14.93 -6.71 5.52
N ARG A 14 -14.52 -7.68 6.35
CA ARG A 14 -13.31 -7.57 7.18
C ARG A 14 -12.08 -7.33 6.30
N ARG A 15 -11.89 -8.11 5.23
CA ARG A 15 -10.76 -7.94 4.30
C ARG A 15 -10.80 -6.58 3.58
N GLU A 16 -11.97 -6.15 3.12
CA GLU A 16 -12.13 -4.85 2.46
C GLU A 16 -11.75 -3.67 3.36
N ARG A 17 -12.00 -3.77 4.68
CA ARG A 17 -11.57 -2.74 5.65
C ARG A 17 -10.05 -2.58 5.68
N TYR A 18 -9.29 -3.67 5.53
CA TYR A 18 -7.83 -3.62 5.50
C TYR A 18 -7.23 -3.17 4.17
N LEU A 19 -8.00 -3.26 3.08
CA LEU A 19 -7.55 -2.91 1.73
C LEU A 19 -7.88 -1.45 1.36
N ARG A 20 -9.07 -0.96 1.73
CA ARG A 20 -9.50 0.40 1.35
C ARG A 20 -8.74 1.47 2.14
N ALA A 21 -8.17 2.43 1.42
CA ALA A 21 -7.55 3.61 2.01
C ALA A 21 -8.55 4.36 2.91
N GLY A 22 -8.14 4.71 4.13
CA GLY A 22 -8.96 5.42 5.12
C GLY A 22 -9.82 4.54 6.02
N LYS A 23 -10.01 3.25 5.71
CA LYS A 23 -10.68 2.27 6.60
C LYS A 23 -9.70 1.44 7.43
N ARG A 24 -8.42 1.40 7.03
CA ARG A 24 -7.36 0.69 7.75
C ARG A 24 -7.00 1.44 9.04
N GLU A 25 -6.87 0.70 10.13
CA GLU A 25 -6.37 1.22 11.40
C GLU A 25 -4.91 1.69 11.25
N ARG A 26 -4.63 2.90 11.73
CA ARG A 26 -3.29 3.48 11.65
C ARG A 26 -2.44 2.95 12.79
N GLN A 27 -1.40 2.21 12.46
CA GLN A 27 -0.36 1.80 13.40
C GLN A 27 0.83 2.73 13.26
N ILE A 28 1.29 3.30 14.38
CA ILE A 28 2.40 4.27 14.35
C ILE A 28 3.70 3.59 13.91
N MET A 29 3.98 2.38 14.37
CA MET A 29 5.22 1.66 14.07
C MET A 29 5.27 1.05 12.66
N ASP A 30 4.11 0.84 12.02
CA ASP A 30 4.04 0.31 10.65
C ASP A 30 3.78 1.46 9.65
N PRO A 31 4.82 1.90 8.90
CA PRO A 31 4.67 2.97 7.92
C PRO A 31 3.74 2.58 6.76
N PHE A 32 3.49 1.30 6.51
CA PHE A 32 2.60 0.87 5.44
C PHE A 32 1.12 1.15 5.75
N THR A 33 0.76 1.27 7.02
CA THR A 33 -0.61 1.65 7.44
C THR A 33 -0.91 3.13 7.28
N TRP A 34 0.10 3.98 7.10
CA TRP A 34 -0.10 5.42 7.05
C TRP A 34 -0.77 5.86 5.74
N SER A 35 -1.51 6.97 5.80
CA SER A 35 -2.06 7.64 4.63
C SER A 35 -0.93 8.15 3.72
N TYR A 36 -1.19 8.29 2.42
CA TYR A 36 -0.19 8.82 1.48
C TYR A 36 0.36 10.21 1.85
N PRO A 37 -0.46 11.17 2.35
CA PRO A 37 0.06 12.44 2.88
C PRO A 37 1.05 12.25 4.03
N ALA A 38 0.72 11.37 4.99
CA ALA A 38 1.59 11.10 6.12
C ALA A 38 2.89 10.39 5.70
N LYS A 39 2.82 9.47 4.73
CA LYS A 39 4.01 8.85 4.12
C LYS A 39 4.90 9.90 3.43
N GLY A 40 4.30 10.77 2.62
CA GLY A 40 5.02 11.85 1.94
C GLY A 40 5.70 12.80 2.92
N ALA A 41 4.98 13.22 3.97
CA ALA A 41 5.53 14.04 5.04
C ALA A 41 6.69 13.34 5.76
N GLY A 42 6.49 12.07 6.17
CA GLY A 42 7.50 11.29 6.89
C GLY A 42 8.80 11.10 6.09
N VAL A 43 8.69 10.79 4.79
CA VAL A 43 9.84 10.67 3.90
C VAL A 43 10.59 12.00 3.77
N MET A 44 9.87 13.10 3.51
CA MET A 44 10.51 14.41 3.35
C MET A 44 11.15 14.91 4.64
N LEU A 45 10.54 14.64 5.80
CA LEU A 45 11.11 14.94 7.12
C LEU A 45 12.42 14.16 7.31
N GLY A 46 12.41 12.85 7.06
CA GLY A 46 13.60 12.00 7.19
C GLY A 46 14.74 12.46 6.28
N VAL A 47 14.45 12.72 5.00
CA VAL A 47 15.42 13.25 4.04
C VAL A 47 15.98 14.61 4.49
N SER A 48 15.13 15.49 5.01
CA SER A 48 15.55 16.83 5.47
C SER A 48 16.48 16.73 6.68
N LEU A 49 16.18 15.87 7.65
CA LEU A 49 17.03 15.65 8.83
C LEU A 49 18.40 15.06 8.44
N ILE A 50 18.41 14.04 7.59
CA ILE A 50 19.64 13.41 7.09
C ILE A 50 20.46 14.44 6.30
N SER A 51 19.83 15.21 5.42
CA SER A 51 20.49 16.26 4.65
C SER A 51 21.11 17.34 5.54
N CYS A 52 20.37 17.81 6.57
CA CYS A 52 20.90 18.76 7.55
C CYS A 52 22.10 18.20 8.32
N GLN A 53 22.03 16.92 8.72
CA GLN A 53 23.12 16.26 9.44
C GLN A 53 24.36 16.11 8.56
N LEU A 54 24.20 15.67 7.32
CA LEU A 54 25.29 15.56 6.35
C LEU A 54 25.91 16.93 6.05
N HIS A 55 25.10 17.97 5.89
CA HIS A 55 25.57 19.35 5.72
C HIS A 55 26.39 19.83 6.92
N ASN A 56 25.99 19.47 8.15
CA ASN A 56 26.75 19.81 9.36
C ASN A 56 28.11 19.12 9.40
N LEU A 57 28.12 17.81 9.14
CA LEU A 57 29.34 17.01 9.11
C LEU A 57 30.32 17.54 8.05
N TRP A 58 29.81 17.83 6.85
CA TRP A 58 30.60 18.37 5.74
C TRP A 58 31.25 19.72 6.08
N ASN A 59 30.47 20.63 6.70
CA ASN A 59 30.93 21.97 7.04
C ASN A 59 31.56 22.08 8.44
N LYS A 60 31.79 20.95 9.12
CA LYS A 60 32.31 20.88 10.49
C LYS A 60 31.53 21.79 11.46
N LYS A 61 30.21 21.90 11.29
CA LYS A 61 29.33 22.70 12.15
C LYS A 61 28.75 21.82 13.26
N PRO A 62 28.56 22.36 14.48
CA PRO A 62 27.87 21.62 15.54
C PRO A 62 26.41 21.36 15.16
N TYR A 63 25.81 20.32 15.76
CA TYR A 63 24.46 19.88 15.40
C TYR A 63 23.39 20.97 15.58
N TYR A 64 23.55 21.85 16.58
CA TYR A 64 22.63 22.93 16.92
C TYR A 64 22.81 24.20 16.07
N TYR A 65 23.76 24.22 15.14
CA TYR A 65 24.00 25.38 14.27
C TYR A 65 22.70 25.76 13.52
N ALA A 66 22.35 27.04 13.54
CA ALA A 66 21.19 27.59 12.82
C ALA A 66 19.87 26.84 13.08
N LEU A 67 19.59 26.47 14.34
CA LEU A 67 18.46 25.63 14.73
C LEU A 67 17.10 26.17 14.21
N PHE A 68 16.75 27.41 14.52
CA PHE A 68 15.46 27.99 14.13
C PHE A 68 15.23 28.07 12.62
N PRO A 69 16.12 28.65 11.80
CA PRO A 69 15.90 28.69 10.35
C PRO A 69 15.86 27.29 9.74
N ARG A 70 16.57 26.30 10.31
CA ARG A 70 16.49 24.90 9.87
C ARG A 70 15.17 24.25 10.23
N LEU A 71 14.64 24.49 11.42
CA LEU A 71 13.33 23.97 11.81
C LEU A 71 12.23 24.54 10.89
N VAL A 72 12.33 25.81 10.49
CA VAL A 72 11.44 26.43 9.50
C VAL A 72 11.59 25.77 8.12
N LEU A 73 12.82 25.52 7.68
CA LEU A 73 13.06 24.83 6.40
C LEU A 73 12.52 23.40 6.41
N ILE A 74 12.81 22.64 7.47
CA ILE A 74 12.36 21.25 7.64
C ILE A 74 10.82 21.21 7.66
N SER A 75 10.16 22.12 8.37
CA SER A 75 8.70 22.16 8.42
C SER A 75 8.09 22.49 7.06
N ALA A 76 8.67 23.45 6.33
CA ALA A 76 8.24 23.79 4.97
C ALA A 76 8.39 22.61 4.01
N VAL A 77 9.54 21.94 4.00
CA VAL A 77 9.80 20.77 3.14
C VAL A 77 8.90 19.59 3.52
N THR A 78 8.64 19.39 4.81
CA THR A 78 7.71 18.36 5.29
C THR A 78 6.27 18.64 4.85
N ALA A 79 5.84 19.91 4.92
CA ALA A 79 4.52 20.34 4.47
C ALA A 79 4.36 20.16 2.94
N LEU A 80 5.40 20.44 2.15
CA LEU A 80 5.43 20.13 0.73
C LEU A 80 5.28 18.63 0.47
N GLY A 81 5.98 17.79 1.24
CA GLY A 81 5.83 16.33 1.19
C GLY A 81 4.41 15.85 1.48
N TYR A 82 3.76 16.46 2.47
CA TYR A 82 2.34 16.20 2.77
C TYR A 82 1.45 16.54 1.57
N GLY A 83 1.64 17.73 0.99
CA GLY A 83 0.88 18.19 -0.18
C GLY A 83 1.02 17.27 -1.39
N MET A 84 2.26 16.85 -1.70
CA MET A 84 2.52 15.87 -2.77
C MET A 84 1.82 14.52 -2.49
N GLY A 85 1.85 14.05 -1.24
CA GLY A 85 1.15 12.84 -0.83
C GLY A 85 -0.38 12.96 -0.96
N ALA A 86 -0.95 14.13 -0.69
CA ALA A 86 -2.37 14.40 -0.87
C ALA A 86 -2.79 14.42 -2.35
N LEU A 87 -1.98 15.03 -3.22
CA LEU A 87 -2.21 14.99 -4.66
C LEU A 87 -2.17 13.56 -5.21
N ARG A 88 -1.19 12.76 -4.77
CA ARG A 88 -1.09 11.34 -5.12
C ARG A 88 -2.31 10.54 -4.65
N GLN A 89 -2.78 10.79 -3.43
CA GLN A 89 -3.99 10.15 -2.92
C GLN A 89 -5.21 10.49 -3.77
N ARG A 90 -5.39 11.77 -4.10
CA ARG A 90 -6.50 12.23 -4.94
C ARG A 90 -6.46 11.58 -6.32
N HIS A 91 -5.27 11.51 -6.94
CA HIS A 91 -5.09 10.85 -8.23
C HIS A 91 -5.56 9.39 -8.21
N TYR A 92 -5.18 8.61 -7.20
CA TYR A 92 -5.62 7.22 -7.09
C TYR A 92 -7.11 7.09 -6.82
N GLN A 93 -7.68 7.94 -5.98
CA GLN A 93 -9.13 7.96 -5.74
C GLN A 93 -9.92 8.26 -7.03
N THR A 94 -9.45 9.23 -7.83
CA THR A 94 -10.08 9.54 -9.11
C THR A 94 -9.94 8.39 -10.10
N ARG A 95 -8.76 7.76 -10.19
CA ARG A 95 -8.55 6.59 -11.04
C ARG A 95 -9.51 5.45 -10.69
N ASP A 96 -9.59 5.11 -9.41
CA ASP A 96 -10.43 4.01 -8.94
C ASP A 96 -11.92 4.33 -9.14
N ALA A 97 -12.34 5.59 -8.96
CA ALA A 97 -13.71 6.03 -9.25
C ALA A 97 -14.07 5.91 -10.74
N VAL A 98 -13.14 6.25 -11.65
CA VAL A 98 -13.34 6.10 -13.09
C VAL A 98 -13.48 4.62 -13.48
N ILE A 99 -12.63 3.75 -12.92
CA ILE A 99 -12.69 2.31 -13.15
C ILE A 99 -14.02 1.76 -12.64
N GLU A 100 -14.42 2.11 -11.41
CA GLU A 100 -15.69 1.66 -10.83
C GLU A 100 -16.88 2.13 -11.66
N HIS A 101 -16.86 3.37 -12.16
CA HIS A 101 -17.89 3.90 -13.04
C HIS A 101 -17.96 3.12 -14.37
N TYR A 102 -16.81 2.83 -14.99
CA TYR A 102 -16.76 2.05 -16.23
C TYR A 102 -17.31 0.63 -16.03
N MET A 103 -16.95 -0.04 -14.94
CA MET A 103 -17.47 -1.37 -14.61
C MET A 103 -18.99 -1.39 -14.42
N LYS A 104 -19.58 -0.31 -13.92
CA LYS A 104 -21.04 -0.17 -13.77
C LYS A 104 -21.74 0.09 -15.11
N LEU A 105 -21.08 0.81 -16.02
CA LEU A 105 -21.63 1.15 -17.33
C LEU A 105 -21.62 -0.05 -18.29
N HIS A 106 -20.58 -0.87 -18.22
CA HIS A 106 -20.36 -2.02 -19.10
C HIS A 106 -20.29 -3.35 -18.33
N PRO A 107 -21.37 -3.76 -17.64
CA PRO A 107 -21.35 -5.00 -16.86
C PRO A 107 -21.06 -6.26 -17.70
N GLU A 108 -21.36 -6.23 -18.99
CA GLU A 108 -21.10 -7.30 -19.97
C GLU A 108 -19.61 -7.65 -20.13
N ASP A 109 -18.72 -6.64 -20.09
CA ASP A 109 -17.27 -6.84 -20.16
C ASP A 109 -16.72 -7.56 -18.92
N PHE A 110 -17.48 -7.53 -17.82
CA PHE A 110 -17.07 -7.94 -16.48
C PHE A 110 -17.85 -9.15 -15.95
N ASP A 111 -18.44 -9.97 -16.83
CA ASP A 111 -19.21 -11.16 -16.46
C ASP A 111 -18.45 -12.12 -15.53
N HIS A 112 -17.13 -12.23 -15.70
CA HIS A 112 -16.24 -13.04 -14.87
C HIS A 112 -16.23 -12.63 -13.38
N PHE A 113 -16.57 -11.38 -13.06
CA PHE A 113 -16.63 -10.87 -11.68
C PHE A 113 -17.97 -11.17 -10.98
N LYS A 114 -18.99 -11.64 -11.72
CA LYS A 114 -20.29 -12.02 -11.14
C LYS A 114 -20.16 -13.24 -10.23
N ASP A 115 -19.25 -14.17 -10.55
CA ASP A 115 -18.92 -15.31 -9.69
C ASP A 115 -17.66 -15.02 -8.86
N LYS A 116 -17.85 -14.41 -7.68
CA LYS A 116 -16.75 -14.13 -6.73
C LYS A 116 -16.00 -15.38 -6.28
N SER A 117 -16.66 -16.53 -6.32
CA SER A 117 -16.15 -17.79 -5.80
C SER A 117 -15.46 -18.64 -6.87
N GLY A 118 -15.71 -18.32 -8.15
CA GLY A 118 -15.14 -19.01 -9.29
C GLY A 118 -15.58 -20.47 -9.40
N ARG A 119 -14.96 -21.19 -10.33
CA ARG A 119 -15.21 -22.63 -10.52
C ARG A 119 -14.63 -23.43 -9.35
N PRO A 120 -15.37 -24.39 -8.76
CA PRO A 120 -14.82 -25.27 -7.74
C PRO A 120 -13.69 -26.13 -8.32
N PHE A 121 -12.70 -26.48 -7.49
CA PHE A 121 -11.60 -27.37 -7.90
C PHE A 121 -12.07 -28.72 -8.45
N SER A 122 -13.25 -29.21 -8.05
CA SER A 122 -13.84 -30.43 -8.63
C SER A 122 -14.18 -30.32 -10.12
N GLN A 123 -14.32 -29.10 -10.65
CA GLN A 123 -14.58 -28.82 -12.06
C GLN A 123 -13.33 -28.41 -12.83
N VAL A 124 -12.17 -28.30 -12.17
CA VAL A 124 -10.91 -27.84 -12.76
C VAL A 124 -9.90 -28.98 -12.74
N LEU A 125 -9.51 -29.46 -13.92
CA LEU A 125 -8.42 -30.41 -14.06
C LEU A 125 -7.10 -29.64 -14.22
N LEU A 126 -6.32 -29.54 -13.14
CA LEU A 126 -4.98 -28.97 -13.21
C LEU A 126 -3.96 -30.07 -13.55
N PRO A 127 -2.95 -29.79 -14.39
CA PRO A 127 -1.87 -30.73 -14.62
C PRO A 127 -1.10 -30.99 -13.33
N TRP A 128 -0.96 -32.26 -12.96
CA TRP A 128 -0.20 -32.66 -11.78
C TRP A 128 1.25 -32.96 -12.16
N TYR A 129 2.17 -32.16 -11.65
CA TYR A 129 3.62 -32.33 -11.84
C TYR A 129 4.26 -32.85 -10.54
N PRO A 130 4.50 -34.17 -10.40
CA PRO A 130 5.14 -34.71 -9.20
C PRO A 130 6.60 -34.25 -9.09
N ARG A 131 7.06 -33.92 -7.88
CA ARG A 131 8.51 -33.87 -7.58
C ARG A 131 9.05 -35.30 -7.58
N ARG A 132 9.91 -35.62 -8.55
CA ARG A 132 10.45 -36.98 -8.74
C ARG A 132 11.82 -37.21 -8.07
N THR A 133 12.46 -36.21 -7.47
CA THR A 133 13.89 -36.27 -7.09
C THR A 133 14.24 -35.74 -5.69
N GLU A 134 13.29 -35.63 -4.75
CA GLU A 134 13.59 -35.11 -3.40
C GLU A 134 14.20 -36.15 -2.45
N TYR A 135 14.26 -37.42 -2.87
CA TYR A 135 15.01 -38.48 -2.20
C TYR A 135 16.06 -39.03 -3.15
N THR A 136 17.28 -38.49 -3.13
CA THR A 136 18.44 -39.27 -3.58
C THR A 136 18.60 -40.42 -2.59
N ARG A 137 18.40 -41.65 -3.06
CA ARG A 137 18.54 -42.84 -2.19
C ARG A 137 20.00 -43.12 -1.83
N TYR A 138 20.93 -42.45 -2.50
CA TYR A 138 22.38 -42.59 -2.35
C TYR A 138 23.04 -41.23 -2.61
N ASP A 139 24.08 -40.93 -1.83
CA ASP A 139 25.01 -39.80 -2.04
C ASP A 139 25.85 -40.00 -3.31
#